data_AF-A0A959F1L4-F1
#
_entry.id   AF-A0A959F1L4-F1
#
_cell.length_a   1.000
_cell.length_b   1.000
_cell.length_c   1.000
_cell.angle_alpha   90.00
_cell.angle_beta   90.00
_cell.angle_gamma   90.00
#
_symmetry.space_group_name_H-M   'P 1'
#
loop_
_entity.id
_entity.type
_entity.pdbx_description
1 polymer ?
#
loop_
_entity_poly.entity_id
_entity_poly.type
_entity_poly.pdbx_seq_one_letter_code
_entity_poly.pdbx_strand_id
1 'polypeptide(L)'
;MNELTIAVTGLNAIDSPGPGVGVIRALRESTDFQARIIGLSYENLEPGIYMHELVDRSYQVPYPSAGSEVLKARLQYIHEREHIDVLIPNFDTELANYIKISEEIRRWGIHTFLP
;
A
#
# COMPACT_ATOMS: atom_id res chain seq x y z
N MET A 1 0.91 22.44 4.44
CA MET A 1 0.49 21.40 3.49
C MET A 1 0.12 20.19 4.33
N ASN A 2 -1.02 19.55 4.10
CA ASN A 2 -1.39 18.38 4.89
C ASN A 2 -0.49 17.21 4.49
N GLU A 3 0.01 16.48 5.48
CA GLU A 3 0.71 15.21 5.26
C GLU A 3 -0.33 14.08 5.19
N LEU A 4 -0.19 13.21 4.19
CA LEU A 4 -1.02 12.02 4.01
C LEU A 4 -0.14 10.77 4.10
N THR A 5 -0.55 9.81 4.92
CA THR A 5 0.06 8.49 4.99
C THR A 5 -0.61 7.56 3.98
N ILE A 6 0.13 7.19 2.93
CA ILE A 6 -0.37 6.46 1.78
C ILE A 6 0.30 5.08 1.72
N ALA A 7 -0.50 4.03 1.85
CA ALA A 7 -0.07 2.65 1.70
C ALA A 7 -0.17 2.18 0.25
N VAL A 8 0.88 1.56 -0.28
CA VAL A 8 1.00 1.22 -1.71
C VAL A 8 1.57 -0.19 -1.89
N THR A 9 0.93 -1.03 -2.70
CA THR A 9 1.47 -2.34 -3.11
C THR A 9 2.18 -2.24 -4.48
N GLY A 10 2.79 -3.32 -4.94
CA GLY A 10 3.42 -3.37 -6.27
C GLY A 10 4.78 -2.69 -6.33
N LEU A 11 5.64 -2.99 -5.36
CA LEU A 11 6.95 -2.34 -5.17
C LEU A 11 8.06 -2.99 -6.01
N ASN A 12 7.73 -4.03 -6.77
CA ASN A 12 8.67 -4.62 -7.71
C ASN A 12 9.07 -3.61 -8.80
N ALA A 13 10.37 -3.45 -9.06
CA ALA A 13 10.92 -2.50 -10.03
C ALA A 13 12.06 -3.11 -10.88
N ILE A 14 12.04 -4.43 -11.07
CA ILE A 14 12.96 -5.17 -11.97
C ILE A 14 12.39 -5.23 -13.40
N ASP A 15 12.87 -6.16 -14.24
CA ASP A 15 12.52 -6.32 -15.66
C ASP A 15 11.02 -6.33 -15.98
N SER A 16 10.17 -6.80 -15.05
CA SER A 16 8.71 -6.68 -15.12
C SER A 16 8.23 -5.85 -13.92
N PRO A 17 8.29 -4.51 -14.01
CA PRO A 17 8.00 -3.65 -12.87
C PRO A 17 6.51 -3.72 -12.53
N GLY A 18 6.22 -3.79 -11.24
CA GLY A 18 4.88 -3.51 -10.71
C GLY A 18 4.57 -2.02 -10.83
N PRO A 19 3.29 -1.63 -10.81
CA PRO A 19 2.93 -0.23 -11.03
C PRO A 19 3.19 0.68 -9.82
N GLY A 20 3.41 0.11 -8.62
CA GLY A 20 3.50 0.86 -7.37
C GLY A 20 4.63 1.87 -7.28
N VAL A 21 5.82 1.57 -7.79
CA VAL A 21 6.93 2.54 -7.79
C VAL A 21 6.61 3.76 -8.67
N GLY A 22 5.94 3.55 -9.81
CA GLY A 22 5.47 4.65 -10.67
C GLY A 22 4.44 5.51 -9.97
N VAL A 23 3.47 4.89 -9.29
CA VAL A 23 2.46 5.59 -8.48
C VAL A 23 3.13 6.41 -7.37
N ILE A 24 4.09 5.84 -6.63
CA ILE A 24 4.80 6.53 -5.55
C ILE A 24 5.53 7.76 -6.06
N ARG A 25 6.21 7.68 -7.21
CA ARG A 25 6.88 8.83 -7.82
C ARG A 25 5.89 9.95 -8.13
N ALA A 26 4.76 9.63 -8.76
CA ALA A 26 3.73 10.61 -9.07
C ALA A 26 3.14 11.26 -7.80
N LEU A 27 2.91 10.48 -6.73
CA LEU A 27 2.44 11.01 -5.45
C LEU A 27 3.45 11.98 -4.81
N ARG A 28 4.77 11.67 -4.89
CA ARG A 28 5.83 12.55 -4.35
C ARG A 28 6.04 13.83 -5.17
N GLU A 29 5.66 13.84 -6.44
CA GLU A 29 5.71 15.03 -7.29
C GLU A 29 4.52 15.98 -7.08
N SER A 30 3.48 15.55 -6.35
CA SER A 30 2.33 16.41 -6.05
C SER A 30 2.72 17.64 -5.22
N THR A 31 2.16 18.79 -5.58
CA THR A 31 2.27 20.04 -4.81
C THR A 31 1.10 20.28 -3.87
N ASP A 32 0.08 19.42 -3.92
CA ASP A 32 -1.19 19.63 -3.20
C ASP A 32 -1.13 19.07 -1.76
N PHE A 33 -0.29 18.06 -1.54
CA PHE A 33 -0.10 17.38 -0.25
C PHE A 33 1.34 16.88 -0.10
N GLN A 34 1.74 16.58 1.14
CA GLN A 34 2.98 15.89 1.42
C GLN A 34 2.70 14.39 1.57
N ALA A 35 3.38 13.55 0.81
CA ALA A 35 3.18 12.10 0.85
C ALA A 35 4.17 11.42 1.79
N ARG A 36 3.66 10.72 2.81
CA ARG A 36 4.37 9.70 3.58
C ARG A 36 3.98 8.32 3.04
N ILE A 37 4.94 7.55 2.56
CA ILE A 37 4.72 6.30 1.82
C ILE A 37 4.99 5.09 2.70
N ILE A 38 3.97 4.24 2.83
CA ILE A 38 4.03 2.92 3.47
C ILE A 38 4.01 1.85 2.37
N GLY A 39 5.16 1.25 2.10
CA GLY A 39 5.26 0.15 1.14
C GLY A 39 4.68 -1.15 1.71
N LEU A 40 3.72 -1.74 1.02
CA LEU A 40 3.17 -3.06 1.31
C LEU A 40 3.75 -4.09 0.33
N SER A 41 4.57 -5.00 0.84
CA SER A 41 5.30 -5.96 0.02
C SER A 41 4.83 -7.39 0.25
N TYR A 42 4.75 -8.16 -0.81
CA TYR A 42 4.47 -9.60 -0.75
C TYR A 42 5.77 -10.40 -0.62
N GLU A 43 6.91 -9.85 -1.09
CA GLU A 43 8.20 -10.52 -1.15
C GLU A 43 9.39 -9.62 -0.74
N ASN A 44 10.35 -10.20 -0.02
CA ASN A 44 11.56 -9.49 0.43
C ASN A 44 12.53 -9.09 -0.71
N LEU A 45 12.25 -9.50 -1.95
CA LEU A 45 13.09 -9.23 -3.11
C LEU A 45 12.55 -8.10 -3.98
N GLU A 46 11.41 -7.49 -3.63
CA GLU A 46 10.90 -6.31 -4.33
C GLU A 46 11.85 -5.12 -4.10
N PRO A 47 12.50 -4.56 -5.15
CA PRO A 47 13.48 -3.48 -4.96
C PRO A 47 12.93 -2.26 -4.22
N GLY A 48 11.65 -1.93 -4.43
CA GLY A 48 11.01 -0.77 -3.82
C GLY A 48 11.02 -0.77 -2.29
N ILE A 49 11.17 -1.92 -1.62
CA ILE A 49 11.28 -1.95 -0.15
C ILE A 49 12.61 -1.36 0.38
N TYR A 50 13.62 -1.22 -0.49
CA TYR A 50 14.94 -0.68 -0.18
C TYR A 50 15.16 0.74 -0.74
N MET A 51 14.21 1.25 -1.54
CA MET A 51 14.27 2.60 -2.13
C MET A 51 13.80 3.63 -1.10
N HIS A 52 14.63 3.91 -0.10
CA HIS A 52 14.28 4.79 1.03
C HIS A 52 13.99 6.24 0.64
N GLU A 53 14.38 6.67 -0.55
CA GLU A 53 14.00 7.96 -1.15
C GLU A 53 12.55 7.98 -1.66
N LEU A 54 11.96 6.81 -1.89
CA LEU A 54 10.58 6.65 -2.36
C LEU A 54 9.66 6.09 -1.27
N VAL A 55 10.14 5.14 -0.46
CA VAL A 55 9.35 4.41 0.54
C VAL A 55 9.90 4.70 1.94
N ASP A 56 9.09 5.37 2.78
CA ASP A 56 9.53 5.79 4.11
C ASP A 56 9.57 4.60 5.10
N ARG A 57 8.63 3.68 4.97
CA ARG A 57 8.56 2.40 5.71
C ARG A 57 7.99 1.31 4.85
N SER A 58 8.43 0.07 5.07
CA SER A 58 7.91 -1.11 4.39
C SER A 58 7.40 -2.15 5.39
N TYR A 59 6.33 -2.84 5.02
CA TYR A 59 5.74 -3.93 5.77
C TYR A 59 5.46 -5.09 4.83
N GLN A 60 5.83 -6.30 5.26
CA GLN A 60 5.38 -7.51 4.57
C GLN A 60 3.89 -7.75 4.84
N VAL A 61 3.14 -8.05 3.79
CA VAL A 61 1.73 -8.47 3.81
C VAL A 61 1.59 -9.90 3.29
N PRO A 62 0.55 -10.65 3.71
CA PRO A 62 0.37 -12.01 3.24
C PRO A 62 0.00 -12.04 1.75
N TYR A 63 0.46 -13.05 1.02
CA TYR A 63 0.03 -13.27 -0.36
C TYR A 63 -1.49 -13.32 -0.50
N PRO A 64 -2.05 -12.93 -1.67
CA PRO A 64 -3.48 -12.96 -1.88
C PRO A 64 -4.15 -14.33 -1.62
N SER A 65 -3.41 -15.43 -1.82
CA SER A 65 -3.87 -16.79 -1.54
C SER A 65 -4.18 -17.07 -0.06
N ALA A 66 -3.64 -16.28 0.87
CA ALA A 66 -3.94 -16.41 2.30
C ALA A 66 -5.36 -15.96 2.67
N GLY A 67 -6.01 -15.20 1.80
CA GLY A 67 -7.39 -14.73 1.97
C GLY A 67 -7.54 -13.42 2.73
N SER A 68 -8.75 -12.86 2.63
CA SER A 68 -9.07 -11.50 3.07
C SER A 68 -9.01 -11.29 4.58
N GLU A 69 -9.31 -12.31 5.38
CA GLU A 69 -9.26 -12.20 6.85
C GLU A 69 -7.82 -12.07 7.38
N VAL A 70 -6.88 -12.81 6.78
CA VAL A 70 -5.45 -12.71 7.13
C VAL A 70 -4.90 -11.36 6.70
N LEU A 71 -5.27 -10.89 5.50
CA LEU A 71 -4.94 -9.54 5.02
C LEU A 71 -5.48 -8.46 5.98
N LYS A 72 -6.76 -8.55 6.36
CA LYS A 72 -7.41 -7.60 7.26
C LYS A 72 -6.68 -7.48 8.60
N ALA A 73 -6.39 -8.61 9.25
CA ALA A 73 -5.67 -8.61 10.52
C ALA A 73 -4.29 -7.97 10.39
N ARG A 74 -3.59 -8.23 9.27
CA ARG A 74 -2.29 -7.61 9.00
C ARG A 74 -2.41 -6.10 8.76
N LEU A 75 -3.37 -5.66 7.97
CA LEU A 75 -3.61 -4.24 7.70
C LEU A 75 -3.98 -3.48 8.98
N GLN A 76 -4.81 -4.06 9.85
CA GLN A 76 -5.15 -3.46 11.13
C GLN A 76 -3.91 -3.19 11.98
N TYR A 77 -3.02 -4.19 12.11
CA TYR A 77 -1.75 -4.04 12.84
C TYR A 77 -0.88 -2.90 12.30
N ILE A 78 -0.83 -2.75 10.97
CA ILE A 78 -0.03 -1.71 10.31
C ILE A 78 -0.71 -0.35 10.52
N HIS A 79 -2.03 -0.26 10.35
CA HIS A 79 -2.79 0.97 10.52
C HIS A 79 -2.70 1.50 11.96
N GLU A 80 -2.77 0.65 12.97
CA GLU A 80 -2.57 1.05 14.38
C GLU A 80 -1.21 1.70 14.65
N ARG A 81 -0.20 1.44 13.81
CA ARG A 81 1.16 2.00 13.94
C ARG A 81 1.39 3.21 13.05
N GLU A 82 0.96 3.12 11.80
CA GLU A 82 1.28 4.10 10.75
C GLU A 82 0.16 5.10 10.52
N HIS A 83 -1.06 4.83 10.96
CA HIS A 83 -2.23 5.71 10.83
C HIS A 83 -2.49 6.04 9.35
N ILE A 84 -2.66 4.97 8.55
CA ILE A 84 -2.86 5.07 7.10
C ILE A 84 -4.12 5.89 6.79
N ASP A 85 -3.99 6.89 5.91
CA ASP A 85 -5.11 7.68 5.40
C ASP A 85 -5.66 7.11 4.09
N VAL A 86 -4.77 6.64 3.22
CA VAL A 86 -5.11 6.14 1.88
C VAL A 86 -4.39 4.83 1.60
N LEU A 87 -5.07 3.89 0.97
CA LEU A 87 -4.53 2.61 0.52
C LEU A 87 -4.77 2.44 -0.99
N ILE A 88 -3.69 2.22 -1.74
CA ILE A 88 -3.70 2.06 -3.19
C ILE A 88 -3.16 0.66 -3.54
N PRO A 89 -4.06 -0.32 -3.74
CA PRO A 89 -3.69 -1.60 -4.29
C PRO A 89 -3.42 -1.48 -5.80
N ASN A 90 -2.39 -2.16 -6.26
CA ASN A 90 -1.76 -2.00 -7.58
C ASN A 90 -1.64 -3.33 -8.36
N PHE A 91 -2.12 -4.44 -7.82
CA PHE A 91 -2.19 -5.72 -8.53
C PHE A 91 -3.62 -6.20 -8.71
N ASP A 92 -3.91 -6.85 -9.84
CA ASP A 92 -5.25 -7.44 -10.07
C ASP A 92 -5.53 -8.60 -9.09
N THR A 93 -4.49 -9.35 -8.73
CA THR A 93 -4.60 -10.57 -7.90
C THR A 93 -4.97 -10.29 -6.45
N GLU A 94 -4.73 -9.08 -5.95
CA GLU A 94 -5.06 -8.67 -4.58
C GLU A 94 -6.43 -7.99 -4.46
N LEU A 95 -6.99 -7.44 -5.56
CA LEU A 95 -8.24 -6.67 -5.54
C LEU A 95 -9.38 -7.43 -4.89
N ALA A 96 -9.55 -8.72 -5.22
CA ALA A 96 -10.62 -9.53 -4.67
C ALA A 96 -10.59 -9.61 -3.13
N ASN A 97 -9.40 -9.57 -2.51
CA ASN A 97 -9.29 -9.55 -1.07
C ASN A 97 -9.59 -8.16 -0.50
N TYR A 98 -9.05 -7.09 -1.09
CA TYR A 98 -9.30 -5.72 -0.64
C TYR A 98 -10.77 -5.31 -0.78
N ILE A 99 -11.43 -5.68 -1.89
CA ILE A 99 -12.87 -5.42 -2.11
C ILE A 99 -13.71 -6.10 -1.03
N LYS A 100 -13.37 -7.33 -0.62
CA LYS A 100 -14.12 -8.06 0.42
C LYS A 100 -14.07 -7.38 1.79
N ILE A 101 -13.04 -6.58 2.07
CA ILE A 101 -12.83 -5.91 3.37
C ILE A 101 -12.90 -4.39 3.25
N SER A 102 -13.43 -3.86 2.15
CA SER A 102 -13.43 -2.41 1.86
C SER A 102 -14.27 -1.64 2.87
N GLU A 103 -15.40 -2.21 3.30
CA GLU A 103 -16.27 -1.61 4.33
C GLU A 103 -15.58 -1.57 5.69
N GLU A 104 -14.83 -2.60 6.07
CA GLU A 104 -13.98 -2.62 7.27
C GLU A 104 -12.90 -1.53 7.20
N ILE A 105 -12.17 -1.47 6.08
CA ILE A 105 -11.10 -0.50 5.84
C ILE A 105 -11.66 0.93 5.94
N ARG A 106 -12.83 1.19 5.35
CA ARG A 106 -13.52 2.47 5.44
C ARG A 106 -13.95 2.82 6.86
N ARG A 107 -14.38 1.84 7.67
CA ARG A 107 -14.70 2.06 9.09
C ARG A 107 -13.49 2.45 9.93
N TRP A 108 -12.28 2.09 9.50
CA TRP A 108 -11.03 2.57 10.11
C TRP A 108 -10.65 3.99 9.68
N GLY A 109 -11.40 4.60 8.76
CA GLY A 109 -11.09 5.91 8.20
C GLY A 109 -10.09 5.87 7.03
N ILE A 110 -9.72 4.68 6.56
CA ILE A 110 -8.81 4.52 5.42
C ILE A 110 -9.62 4.64 4.13
N HIS A 111 -9.20 5.55 3.26
CA HIS A 111 -9.74 5.68 1.91
C HIS A 111 -9.02 4.75 0.94
N THR A 112 -9.73 4.19 -0.03
CA THR A 112 -9.17 3.24 -1.00
C THR A 112 -9.48 3.64 -2.42
N PHE A 113 -8.57 3.34 -3.35
CA PHE A 113 -8.83 3.41 -4.79
C PHE A 113 -9.16 2.02 -5.33
N LEU A 114 -10.36 1.53 -5.00
CA LEU A 114 -10.90 0.24 -5.43
C LEU A 114 -12.07 0.45 -6.41
N PRO A 115 -12.31 -0.48 -7.35
CA PRO A 115 -13.47 -0.44 -8.24
C PRO A 115 -14.80 -0.73 -7.54
#